data_AF-R7FVA1-F1
#
_entry.id   AF-R7FVA1-F1
#
_cell.length_a   1.000
_cell.length_b   1.000
_cell.length_c   1.000
_cell.angle_alpha   90.00
_cell.angle_beta   90.00
_cell.angle_gamma   90.00
#
_symmetry.space_group_name_H-M   'P 1'
#
loop_
_entity.id
_entity.type
_entity.pdbx_description
1 polymer ?
#
loop_
_entity_poly.entity_id
_entity_poly.type
_entity_poly.pdbx_seq_one_letter_code
_entity_poly.pdbx_strand_id
1 'polypeptide(L)'
;MKNEILARAITEIDDDLLAEAREPVKKKKPNYRIMITKYAAAVAACFVLVFSFMFFGNYGRSGELDISIDGQSIVAGEDDILLPRISVHATEQTPRDMKKMTVPMEIKVDGRTASVTASSGGVIHTESGEEYETLKVKSGTGIEWVVDVSFKSQFELTVTSKKQTLVIKAIYDSERECLILSATEGKN
;
A
#
# COMPACT_ATOMS: atom_id res chain seq x y z
N MET A 1 -70.48 6.03 61.43
CA MET A 1 -70.07 4.93 60.52
C MET A 1 -69.66 5.43 59.12
N LYS A 2 -68.93 6.56 58.98
CA LYS A 2 -68.45 7.06 57.67
C LYS A 2 -66.93 6.89 57.47
N ASN A 3 -66.19 6.57 58.53
CA ASN A 3 -64.73 6.52 58.51
C ASN A 3 -64.18 5.12 58.18
N GLU A 4 -64.96 4.06 58.35
CA GLU A 4 -64.53 2.69 58.06
C GLU A 4 -64.57 2.37 56.55
N ILE A 5 -65.50 2.97 55.81
CA ILE A 5 -65.62 2.74 54.36
C ILE A 5 -64.46 3.41 53.60
N LEU A 6 -64.04 4.60 54.06
CA LEU A 6 -62.92 5.32 53.45
C LEU A 6 -61.57 4.63 53.73
N ALA A 7 -61.39 4.11 54.95
CA ALA A 7 -60.19 3.37 55.32
C ALA A 7 -60.07 2.07 54.51
N ARG A 8 -61.19 1.37 54.29
CA ARG A 8 -61.21 0.11 53.52
C ARG A 8 -60.90 0.32 52.04
N ALA A 9 -61.39 1.40 51.42
CA ALA A 9 -61.14 1.71 50.02
C ALA A 9 -59.68 2.11 49.76
N ILE A 10 -59.00 2.74 50.72
CA ILE A 10 -57.57 3.10 50.60
C ILE A 10 -56.67 1.86 50.72
N THR A 11 -57.00 0.91 51.61
CA THR A 11 -56.24 -0.34 51.73
C THR A 11 -56.39 -1.26 50.52
N GLU A 12 -57.55 -1.30 49.88
CA GLU A 12 -57.80 -2.18 48.73
C GLU A 12 -57.05 -1.74 47.46
N ILE A 13 -56.84 -0.43 47.26
CA ILE A 13 -56.06 0.10 46.13
C ILE A 13 -54.55 -0.16 46.31
N ASP A 14 -54.06 -0.18 47.55
CA ASP A 14 -52.63 -0.35 47.84
C ASP A 14 -52.20 -1.82 47.70
N ASP A 15 -53.08 -2.78 48.03
CA ASP A 15 -52.81 -4.20 47.92
C ASP A 15 -52.73 -4.70 46.46
N ASP A 16 -53.56 -4.15 45.55
CA ASP A 16 -53.49 -4.50 44.12
C ASP A 16 -52.21 -3.97 43.46
N LEU A 17 -51.72 -2.79 43.85
CA LEU A 17 -50.42 -2.25 43.40
C LEU A 17 -49.23 -3.07 43.95
N LEU A 18 -49.35 -3.59 45.18
CA LEU A 18 -48.34 -4.47 45.79
C LEU A 18 -48.33 -5.88 45.18
N ALA A 19 -49.49 -6.36 44.71
CA ALA A 19 -49.60 -7.63 44.00
C ALA A 19 -48.96 -7.56 42.59
N GLU A 20 -49.15 -6.46 41.87
CA GLU A 20 -48.58 -6.26 40.53
C GLU A 20 -47.05 -6.02 40.57
N ALA A 21 -46.54 -5.40 41.64
CA ALA A 21 -45.10 -5.25 41.87
C ALA A 21 -44.37 -6.55 42.25
N ARG A 22 -45.11 -7.63 42.56
CA ARG A 22 -44.54 -8.94 42.94
C ARG A 22 -44.40 -9.93 41.79
N GLU A 23 -44.85 -9.61 40.57
CA GLU A 23 -44.55 -10.47 39.44
C GLU A 23 -43.05 -10.37 39.08
N PRO A 24 -42.26 -11.45 39.22
CA PRO A 24 -40.87 -11.39 38.84
C PRO A 24 -40.80 -11.25 37.32
N VAL A 25 -40.37 -10.08 36.85
CA VAL A 25 -40.02 -9.83 35.44
C VAL A 25 -39.21 -11.03 34.95
N LYS A 26 -39.78 -11.81 34.01
CA LYS A 26 -39.11 -12.99 33.44
C LYS A 26 -37.84 -12.54 32.72
N LYS A 27 -36.73 -12.46 33.45
CA LYS A 27 -35.41 -12.14 32.89
C LYS A 27 -35.04 -13.27 31.94
N LYS A 28 -35.04 -12.96 30.64
CA LYS A 28 -34.59 -13.87 29.57
C LYS A 28 -33.15 -14.28 29.89
N LYS A 29 -32.91 -15.57 30.19
CA LYS A 29 -31.56 -16.07 30.46
C LYS A 29 -30.67 -15.74 29.25
N PRO A 30 -29.53 -15.05 29.42
CA PRO A 30 -28.64 -14.79 28.31
C PRO A 30 -28.11 -16.14 27.81
N ASN A 31 -28.37 -16.45 26.54
CA ASN A 31 -27.87 -17.65 25.89
C ASN A 31 -26.35 -17.52 25.70
N TYR A 32 -25.61 -17.86 26.75
CA TYR A 32 -24.14 -17.81 26.83
C TYR A 32 -23.46 -18.49 25.63
N ARG A 33 -24.08 -19.56 25.09
CA ARG A 33 -23.60 -20.25 23.88
C ARG A 33 -23.60 -19.37 22.63
N ILE A 34 -24.59 -18.51 22.46
CA ILE A 34 -24.70 -17.58 21.32
C ILE A 34 -23.71 -16.42 21.48
N MET A 35 -23.47 -16.01 22.74
CA MET A 35 -22.50 -14.97 23.04
C MET A 35 -21.07 -15.48 22.78
N ILE A 36 -20.72 -16.67 23.28
CA ILE A 36 -19.41 -17.30 23.06
C ILE A 36 -19.14 -17.55 21.57
N THR A 37 -20.12 -18.03 20.80
CA THR A 37 -19.95 -18.25 19.35
C THR A 37 -19.75 -16.96 18.57
N LYS A 38 -20.39 -15.85 18.96
CA LYS A 38 -20.14 -14.53 18.35
C LYS A 38 -18.75 -14.01 18.66
N TYR A 39 -18.26 -14.16 19.89
CA TYR A 39 -16.89 -13.78 20.24
C TYR A 39 -15.85 -14.66 19.55
N ALA A 40 -16.09 -15.97 19.46
CA ALA A 40 -15.20 -16.89 18.73
C ALA A 40 -15.14 -16.58 17.23
N ALA A 41 -16.28 -16.24 16.60
CA ALA A 41 -16.33 -15.84 15.20
C ALA A 41 -15.60 -14.52 14.93
N ALA A 42 -15.74 -13.52 15.83
CA ALA A 42 -15.04 -12.25 15.71
C ALA A 42 -13.52 -12.41 15.87
N VAL A 43 -13.08 -13.24 16.82
CA VAL A 43 -11.65 -13.55 17.02
C VAL A 43 -11.08 -14.29 15.81
N ALA A 44 -11.80 -15.28 15.27
CA ALA A 44 -11.38 -15.99 14.07
C ALA A 44 -11.25 -15.07 12.85
N ALA A 45 -12.15 -14.11 12.65
CA ALA A 45 -12.07 -13.14 11.57
C ALA A 45 -10.84 -12.23 11.70
N CYS A 46 -10.49 -11.81 12.92
CA CYS A 46 -9.25 -11.05 13.16
C CYS A 46 -8.00 -11.88 12.86
N PHE A 47 -7.98 -13.16 13.24
CA PHE A 47 -6.85 -14.03 12.92
C PHE A 47 -6.71 -14.26 11.41
N VAL A 48 -7.82 -14.49 10.69
CA VAL A 48 -7.78 -14.63 9.22
C VAL A 48 -7.28 -13.36 8.56
N LEU A 49 -7.71 -12.18 9.02
CA LEU A 49 -7.21 -10.90 8.51
C LEU A 49 -5.72 -10.72 8.79
N VAL A 50 -5.27 -10.91 10.04
CA VAL A 50 -3.86 -10.81 10.41
C VAL A 50 -3.02 -11.78 9.61
N PHE A 51 -3.43 -13.05 9.48
CA PHE A 51 -2.73 -14.03 8.67
C PHE A 51 -2.76 -13.66 7.18
N SER A 52 -3.87 -13.16 6.65
CA SER A 52 -3.91 -12.68 5.26
C SER A 52 -2.97 -11.50 5.03
N PHE A 53 -2.87 -10.53 5.95
CA PHE A 53 -1.86 -9.46 5.84
C PHE A 53 -0.43 -10.01 5.98
N MET A 54 -0.22 -11.01 6.83
CA MET A 54 1.10 -11.61 7.05
C MET A 54 1.55 -12.49 5.86
N PHE A 55 0.61 -13.16 5.20
CA PHE A 55 0.86 -14.05 4.04
C PHE A 55 0.71 -13.33 2.70
N PHE A 56 -0.01 -12.22 2.58
CA PHE A 56 -0.05 -11.43 1.33
C PHE A 56 0.88 -10.22 1.35
N GLY A 57 1.19 -9.66 2.52
CA GLY A 57 2.13 -8.54 2.65
C GLY A 57 3.61 -8.93 2.53
N ASN A 58 3.95 -10.21 2.74
CA ASN A 58 5.34 -10.70 2.75
C ASN A 58 5.69 -11.68 1.61
N TYR A 59 4.80 -11.87 0.62
CA TYR A 59 5.07 -12.75 -0.54
C TYR A 59 5.66 -12.01 -1.74
N GLY A 60 6.16 -10.79 -1.54
CA GLY A 60 7.28 -10.28 -2.33
C GLY A 60 8.54 -10.60 -1.55
N ARG A 61 9.46 -11.34 -2.14
CA ARG A 61 10.78 -11.66 -1.61
C ARG A 61 11.47 -10.35 -1.18
N SER A 62 11.32 -9.94 0.10
CA SER A 62 11.89 -8.71 0.63
C SER A 62 13.41 -8.84 0.64
N GLY A 63 14.02 -8.55 -0.50
CA GLY A 63 15.45 -8.30 -0.62
C GLY A 63 15.82 -7.06 0.19
N GLU A 64 17.13 -6.84 0.35
CA GLU A 64 17.66 -5.60 0.93
C GLU A 64 17.28 -4.37 0.09
N LEU A 65 16.84 -4.57 -1.14
CA LEU A 65 16.47 -3.54 -2.09
C LEU A 65 15.09 -3.85 -2.68
N ASP A 66 14.15 -2.92 -2.51
CA ASP A 66 12.82 -2.92 -3.12
C ASP A 66 12.66 -1.61 -3.90
N ILE A 67 12.29 -1.72 -5.17
CA ILE A 67 12.13 -0.57 -6.05
C ILE A 67 10.70 -0.63 -6.57
N SER A 68 9.98 0.47 -6.43
CA SER A 68 8.65 0.60 -7.02
C SER A 68 8.63 1.69 -8.07
N ILE A 69 7.90 1.44 -9.16
CA ILE A 69 7.68 2.37 -10.26
C ILE A 69 6.18 2.61 -10.34
N ASP A 70 5.77 3.88 -10.23
CA ASP A 70 4.36 4.27 -10.20
C ASP A 70 3.52 3.44 -9.19
N GLY A 71 4.12 3.11 -8.04
CA GLY A 71 3.50 2.30 -6.99
C GLY A 71 3.49 0.78 -7.22
N GLN A 72 3.99 0.28 -8.36
CA GLN A 72 4.18 -1.16 -8.61
C GLN A 72 5.59 -1.58 -8.22
N SER A 73 5.73 -2.54 -7.30
CA SER A 73 7.03 -3.12 -6.93
C SER A 73 7.61 -3.91 -8.10
N ILE A 74 8.90 -3.75 -8.34
CA ILE A 74 9.65 -4.42 -9.38
C ILE A 74 10.57 -5.44 -8.76
N VAL A 75 10.31 -6.71 -9.07
CA VAL A 75 11.12 -7.84 -8.60
C VAL A 75 11.99 -8.36 -9.74
N ALA A 76 13.25 -8.67 -9.44
CA ALA A 76 14.14 -9.26 -10.42
C ALA A 76 13.59 -10.60 -10.95
N GLY A 77 13.48 -10.71 -12.27
CA GLY A 77 13.03 -11.94 -12.93
C GLY A 77 11.51 -12.18 -12.95
N GLU A 78 10.69 -11.22 -12.52
CA GLU A 78 9.26 -11.20 -12.83
C GLU A 78 8.97 -10.52 -14.18
N ASP A 79 7.78 -10.79 -14.73
CA ASP A 79 7.34 -10.39 -16.08
C ASP A 79 7.54 -8.89 -16.38
N ASP A 80 7.85 -8.58 -17.64
CA ASP A 80 8.07 -7.21 -18.11
C ASP A 80 6.90 -6.29 -17.75
N ILE A 81 7.19 -5.21 -17.05
CA ILE A 81 6.18 -4.22 -16.68
C ILE A 81 6.03 -3.27 -17.87
N LEU A 82 4.87 -3.38 -18.53
CA LEU A 82 4.42 -2.38 -19.49
C LEU A 82 3.91 -1.18 -18.69
N LEU A 83 4.60 -0.05 -18.78
CA LEU A 83 4.09 1.21 -18.25
C LEU A 83 3.41 1.98 -19.38
N PRO A 84 2.07 1.92 -19.49
CA PRO A 84 1.35 2.71 -20.48
C PRO A 84 1.44 4.18 -20.08
N ARG A 85 2.20 4.96 -20.87
CA ARG A 85 2.34 6.42 -20.76
C ARG A 85 2.50 6.91 -19.32
N ILE A 86 3.69 6.67 -18.77
CA ILE A 86 4.17 7.51 -17.66
C ILE A 86 4.16 8.96 -18.15
N SER A 87 3.66 9.87 -17.31
CA SER A 87 3.41 11.26 -17.65
C SER A 87 4.54 11.84 -18.47
N VAL A 88 4.29 12.00 -19.76
CA VAL A 88 5.08 12.87 -20.61
C VAL A 88 4.77 14.26 -20.08
N HIS A 89 5.53 14.71 -19.08
CA HIS A 89 5.79 16.12 -18.92
C HIS A 89 6.60 16.54 -20.14
N ALA A 90 5.92 16.62 -21.29
CA ALA A 90 6.33 17.47 -22.37
C ALA A 90 6.24 18.87 -21.77
N THR A 91 7.33 19.31 -21.15
CA THR A 91 7.53 20.73 -20.92
C THR A 91 7.36 21.38 -22.29
N GLU A 92 6.21 22.03 -22.49
CA GLU A 92 5.95 22.80 -23.70
C GLU A 92 7.06 23.83 -23.83
N GLN A 93 7.99 23.59 -24.77
CA GLN A 93 8.66 24.59 -25.60
C GLN A 93 9.59 23.88 -26.62
N THR A 94 9.07 23.69 -27.83
CA THR A 94 9.75 23.28 -29.08
C THR A 94 10.97 24.15 -29.44
N PRO A 95 11.98 23.70 -30.24
CA PRO A 95 11.80 22.91 -31.47
C PRO A 95 12.83 21.80 -31.80
N ARG A 96 12.28 20.69 -32.35
CA ARG A 96 12.89 19.57 -33.10
C ARG A 96 13.56 18.46 -32.28
N ASP A 97 12.83 17.34 -32.26
CA ASP A 97 13.28 15.95 -32.06
C ASP A 97 13.60 15.42 -30.65
N MET A 98 13.65 16.23 -29.59
CA MET A 98 13.87 15.67 -28.25
C MET A 98 12.58 15.10 -27.61
N LYS A 99 12.35 13.78 -27.77
CA LYS A 99 11.31 13.02 -27.05
C LYS A 99 11.95 12.46 -25.77
N LYS A 100 11.68 13.12 -24.63
CA LYS A 100 12.06 12.62 -23.30
C LYS A 100 10.89 11.88 -22.65
N MET A 101 11.18 10.80 -21.95
CA MET A 101 10.23 10.09 -21.10
C MET A 101 10.78 10.02 -19.67
N THR A 102 9.91 10.24 -18.70
CA THR A 102 10.27 10.21 -17.28
C THR A 102 9.68 8.95 -16.66
N VAL A 103 10.44 8.30 -15.78
CA VAL A 103 10.04 7.11 -15.01
C VAL A 103 10.18 7.46 -13.52
N PRO A 104 9.07 7.69 -12.79
CA PRO A 104 9.10 7.97 -11.36
C PRO A 104 9.36 6.67 -10.59
N MET A 105 10.30 6.72 -9.67
CA MET A 105 10.75 5.55 -8.92
C MET A 105 10.84 5.88 -7.43
N GLU A 106 10.35 4.98 -6.59
CA GLU A 106 10.58 5.02 -5.15
C GLU A 106 11.53 3.87 -4.79
N ILE A 107 12.64 4.21 -4.11
CA ILE A 107 13.67 3.24 -3.74
C ILE A 107 13.61 3.01 -2.23
N LYS A 108 13.31 1.77 -1.84
CA LYS A 108 13.33 1.28 -0.47
C LYS A 108 14.54 0.38 -0.29
N VAL A 109 15.37 0.72 0.69
CA VAL A 109 16.61 -0.01 0.97
C VAL A 109 16.62 -0.38 2.44
N ASP A 110 16.77 -1.66 2.74
CA ASP A 110 16.92 -2.19 4.09
C ASP A 110 18.39 -2.05 4.53
N GLY A 111 18.83 -0.80 4.68
CA GLY A 111 20.23 -0.43 4.88
C GLY A 111 20.42 1.08 4.99
N ARG A 112 21.68 1.53 5.01
CA ARG A 112 21.99 2.97 5.17
C ARG A 112 21.77 3.78 3.88
N THR A 113 22.22 3.26 2.75
CA THR A 113 22.18 3.95 1.45
C THR A 113 22.27 2.95 0.30
N ALA A 114 21.63 3.24 -0.83
CA ALA A 114 21.92 2.62 -2.13
C ALA A 114 22.58 3.64 -3.07
N SER A 115 23.36 3.14 -4.03
CA SER A 115 23.86 3.92 -5.15
C SER A 115 22.99 3.66 -6.37
N VAL A 116 22.46 4.71 -6.97
CA VAL A 116 21.68 4.67 -8.20
C VAL A 116 22.55 5.26 -9.30
N THR A 117 22.76 4.54 -10.38
CA THR A 117 23.58 4.98 -11.51
C THR A 117 22.79 4.81 -12.79
N ALA A 118 22.52 5.92 -13.48
CA ALA A 118 21.94 5.89 -14.81
C ALA A 118 23.04 5.72 -15.85
N SER A 119 22.81 4.80 -16.77
CA SER A 119 23.70 4.51 -17.87
C SER A 119 22.95 4.64 -19.19
N SER A 120 23.70 4.72 -20.29
CA SER A 120 23.14 4.72 -21.63
C SER A 120 22.24 5.91 -21.99
N GLY A 121 22.45 7.10 -21.41
CA GLY A 121 21.77 8.34 -21.82
C GLY A 121 20.47 8.63 -21.07
N GLY A 122 20.23 7.94 -19.96
CA GLY A 122 19.29 8.39 -18.94
C GLY A 122 19.98 9.26 -17.89
N VAL A 123 19.21 10.15 -17.25
CA VAL A 123 19.65 11.04 -16.17
C VAL A 123 18.70 10.91 -14.99
N ILE A 124 19.22 11.00 -13.77
CA ILE A 124 18.41 10.94 -12.54
C ILE A 124 18.10 12.36 -12.12
N HIS A 125 16.82 12.68 -11.96
CA HIS A 125 16.34 13.92 -11.38
C HIS A 125 15.85 13.66 -9.95
N THR A 126 16.20 14.55 -9.04
CA THR A 126 15.65 14.58 -7.67
C THR A 126 14.46 15.54 -7.61
N GLU A 127 13.69 15.48 -6.51
CA GLU A 127 12.61 16.45 -6.24
C GLU A 127 13.10 17.91 -6.22
N SER A 128 14.39 18.14 -5.93
CA SER A 128 15.02 19.48 -6.00
C SER A 128 15.29 19.96 -7.43
N GLY A 129 15.06 19.12 -8.44
CA GLY A 129 15.33 19.41 -9.85
C GLY A 129 16.81 19.31 -10.24
N GLU A 130 17.64 18.69 -9.39
CA GLU A 130 19.06 18.47 -9.68
C GLU A 130 19.25 17.21 -10.52
N GLU A 131 20.19 17.28 -11.46
CA GLU A 131 20.50 16.20 -12.41
C GLU A 131 21.76 15.43 -11.99
N TYR A 132 21.66 14.10 -11.97
CA TYR A 132 22.76 13.21 -11.59
C TYR A 132 22.89 12.02 -12.54
N GLU A 133 24.13 11.65 -12.88
CA GLU A 133 24.43 10.34 -13.47
C GLU A 133 24.51 9.25 -12.40
N THR A 134 25.01 9.60 -11.22
CA THR A 134 25.08 8.71 -10.05
C THR A 134 24.67 9.45 -8.80
N LEU A 135 23.75 8.86 -8.05
CA LEU A 135 23.17 9.44 -6.84
C LEU A 135 23.17 8.41 -5.71
N LYS A 136 23.58 8.82 -4.52
CA LYS A 136 23.41 8.01 -3.30
C LYS A 136 22.10 8.37 -2.63
N VAL A 137 21.20 7.40 -2.52
CA VAL A 137 19.87 7.57 -1.95
C VAL A 137 19.73 6.84 -0.63
N LYS A 138 18.85 7.34 0.23
CA LYS A 138 18.42 6.65 1.47
C LYS A 138 17.10 5.92 1.21
N SER A 139 16.70 5.08 2.16
CA SER A 139 15.41 4.40 2.06
C SER A 139 14.25 5.41 2.00
N GLY A 140 13.28 5.18 1.12
CA GLY A 140 12.12 6.04 0.91
C GLY A 140 12.41 7.29 0.07
N THR A 141 13.50 7.31 -0.70
CA THR A 141 13.79 8.43 -1.61
C THR A 141 13.03 8.24 -2.91
N GLY A 142 12.25 9.24 -3.31
CA GLY A 142 11.68 9.36 -4.65
C GLY A 142 12.69 9.96 -5.61
N ILE A 143 12.82 9.38 -6.80
CA ILE A 143 13.63 9.90 -7.90
C ILE A 143 12.84 9.82 -9.21
N GLU A 144 13.23 10.63 -10.17
CA GLU A 144 12.70 10.59 -11.53
C GLU A 144 13.84 10.19 -12.48
N TRP A 145 13.70 9.06 -13.15
CA TRP A 145 14.65 8.66 -14.18
C TRP A 145 14.17 9.15 -15.54
N VAL A 146 14.90 10.09 -16.13
CA VAL A 146 14.56 10.71 -17.42
C VAL A 146 15.42 10.09 -18.52
N VAL A 147 14.77 9.55 -19.55
CA VAL A 147 15.43 8.94 -20.72
C VAL A 147 15.12 9.72 -21.98
N ASP A 148 16.16 10.00 -22.78
CA ASP A 148 16.02 10.66 -24.09
C ASP A 148 15.87 9.60 -25.19
N VAL A 149 14.63 9.35 -25.61
CA VAL A 149 14.28 8.31 -26.60
C VAL A 149 14.49 8.74 -28.06
N SER A 150 15.06 9.92 -28.28
CA SER A 150 15.27 10.50 -29.61
C SER A 150 16.40 9.84 -30.37
N PHE A 151 17.44 9.42 -29.65
CA PHE A 151 18.68 8.87 -30.22
C PHE A 151 18.96 7.43 -29.80
N LYS A 152 18.26 6.94 -28.77
CA LYS A 152 18.43 5.60 -28.21
C LYS A 152 17.08 4.99 -27.92
N SER A 153 17.01 3.67 -28.07
CA SER A 153 15.83 2.88 -27.72
C SER A 153 16.03 2.02 -26.48
N GLN A 154 17.25 1.99 -25.92
CA GLN A 154 17.57 1.15 -24.76
C GLN A 154 18.35 1.96 -23.73
N PHE A 155 17.91 1.84 -22.49
CA PHE A 155 18.46 2.55 -21.34
C PHE A 155 18.59 1.59 -20.18
N GLU A 156 19.52 1.88 -19.27
CA GLU A 156 19.77 1.02 -18.13
C GLU A 156 20.06 1.86 -16.89
N LEU A 157 19.40 1.52 -15.79
CA LEU A 157 19.58 2.10 -14.47
C LEU A 157 20.00 1.00 -13.51
N THR A 158 21.14 1.19 -12.87
CA THR A 158 21.68 0.22 -11.92
C THR A 158 21.52 0.76 -10.51
N VAL A 159 20.91 -0.04 -9.64
CA VAL A 159 20.74 0.28 -8.23
C VAL A 159 21.50 -0.75 -7.40
N THR A 160 22.54 -0.29 -6.72
CA THR A 160 23.43 -1.13 -5.91
C THR A 160 23.27 -0.79 -4.44
N SER A 161 22.83 -1.79 -3.68
CA SER A 161 22.91 -1.83 -2.21
C SER A 161 24.14 -2.61 -1.77
N LYS A 162 24.34 -2.80 -0.46
CA LYS A 162 25.51 -3.54 0.04
C LYS A 162 25.45 -5.02 -0.34
N LYS A 163 24.26 -5.63 -0.37
CA LYS A 163 24.08 -7.07 -0.61
C LYS A 163 23.43 -7.43 -1.94
N GLN A 164 22.90 -6.46 -2.65
CA GLN A 164 22.14 -6.70 -3.88
C GLN A 164 22.36 -5.57 -4.89
N THR A 165 22.50 -5.94 -6.16
CA THR A 165 22.47 -5.03 -7.29
C THR A 165 21.29 -5.39 -8.17
N LEU A 166 20.46 -4.41 -8.50
CA LEU A 166 19.37 -4.53 -9.47
C LEU A 166 19.69 -3.70 -10.70
N VAL A 167 19.52 -4.30 -11.88
CA VAL A 167 19.69 -3.63 -13.17
C VAL A 167 18.32 -3.53 -13.82
N ILE A 168 17.82 -2.30 -13.95
CA ILE A 168 16.55 -1.97 -14.57
C ILE A 168 16.82 -1.53 -16.00
N LYS A 169 16.21 -2.19 -16.96
CA LYS A 169 16.32 -1.87 -18.38
C LYS A 169 15.03 -1.25 -18.86
N ALA A 170 15.15 -0.20 -19.65
CA ALA A 170 14.04 0.43 -20.33
C ALA A 170 14.23 0.31 -21.85
N ILE A 171 13.25 -0.26 -22.53
CA ILE A 171 13.23 -0.38 -23.99
C ILE A 171 12.08 0.47 -24.53
N TYR A 172 12.38 1.42 -25.40
CA TYR A 172 11.39 2.24 -26.08
C TYR A 172 10.78 1.48 -27.26
N ASP A 173 9.47 1.27 -27.19
CA ASP A 173 8.64 0.76 -28.27
C ASP A 173 8.05 1.95 -29.05
N SER A 174 8.53 2.15 -30.27
CA SER A 174 8.09 3.26 -31.13
C SER A 174 6.70 3.04 -31.74
N GLU A 175 6.22 1.80 -31.85
CA GLU A 175 4.88 1.51 -32.37
C GLU A 175 3.82 1.86 -31.33
N ARG A 176 4.10 1.53 -30.06
CA ARG A 176 3.20 1.78 -28.93
C ARG A 176 3.45 3.11 -28.22
N GLU A 177 4.55 3.78 -28.58
CA GLU A 177 5.04 5.00 -27.93
C GLU A 177 5.16 4.86 -26.40
N CYS A 178 5.71 3.74 -25.93
CA CYS A 178 5.85 3.43 -24.50
C CYS A 178 7.23 2.87 -24.14
N LEU A 179 7.56 2.85 -22.85
CA LEU A 179 8.72 2.13 -22.32
C LEU A 179 8.28 0.78 -21.77
N ILE A 180 9.01 -0.26 -22.17
CA ILE A 180 8.94 -1.60 -21.60
C ILE A 180 10.06 -1.68 -20.58
N LEU A 181 9.71 -1.91 -19.30
CA LEU A 181 10.67 -2.02 -18.23
C LEU A 181 10.86 -3.47 -17.81
N SER A 182 12.10 -3.86 -17.59
CA SER A 182 12.45 -5.15 -17.03
C SER A 182 13.54 -5.00 -15.99
N ALA A 183 13.59 -5.91 -15.01
CA ALA A 183 14.60 -5.89 -13.97
C ALA A 183 15.30 -7.23 -13.85
N THR A 184 16.62 -7.17 -13.70
CA THR A 184 17.48 -8.34 -13.57
C THR A 184 18.45 -8.15 -12.41
N GLU A 185 18.80 -9.23 -11.72
CA GLU A 185 19.86 -9.17 -10.71
C GLU A 185 21.21 -8.92 -11.40
N GLY A 186 21.89 -7.87 -10.95
CA GLY A 186 23.27 -7.58 -11.31
C GLY A 186 24.26 -8.34 -10.42
N LYS A 187 25.50 -8.42 -10.87
CA LYS A 187 26.60 -8.93 -10.02
C LYS A 187 27.00 -7.83 -9.03
N ASN A 188 27.13 -8.21 -7.77
CA ASN A 188 27.73 -7.38 -6.72
C ASN A 188 29.25 -7.30 -6.83
#